data_AF-A0A4R1W7V1-F1
#
_entry.id   AF-A0A4R1W7V1-F1
#
_cell.length_a   1.000
_cell.length_b   1.000
_cell.length_c   1.000
_cell.angle_alpha   90.00
_cell.angle_beta   90.00
_cell.angle_gamma   90.00
#
_symmetry.space_group_name_H-M   'P 1'
#
loop_
_entity.id
_entity.type
_entity.pdbx_description
1 polymer ?
#
loop_
_entity_poly.entity_id
_entity_poly.type
_entity_poly.pdbx_seq_one_letter_code
_entity_poly.pdbx_strand_id
1 'polypeptide(L)'
;MSLNAYQRVQQIAATPRRNEYRLMSQITGEMIAARDAGLRGAALAPSLHRNRQAWTTFSTMCATEGNQLPDDLRARIISIGMWVEKYTSQVITGRDTIDDLIVVNRAIIEGLANENGTGN
;
A
#
# COMPACT_ATOMS: atom_id res chain seq x y z
N MET A 1 15.57 36.09 -6.78
CA MET A 1 15.12 34.76 -7.24
C MET A 1 13.96 34.33 -6.35
N SER A 2 12.79 34.10 -6.95
CA SER A 2 11.47 34.19 -6.29
C SER A 2 11.10 32.99 -5.40
N LEU A 3 10.68 33.29 -4.16
CA LEU A 3 9.99 32.40 -3.22
C LEU A 3 8.78 31.65 -3.84
N ASN A 4 8.18 32.20 -4.91
CA ASN A 4 7.05 31.62 -5.63
C ASN A 4 7.36 30.30 -6.37
N ALA A 5 8.62 30.03 -6.73
CA ALA A 5 8.99 28.75 -7.33
C ALA A 5 9.03 27.62 -6.29
N TYR A 6 9.41 27.93 -5.05
CA TYR A 6 9.46 26.98 -3.94
C TYR A 6 8.06 26.63 -3.41
N GLN A 7 7.13 27.61 -3.41
CA GLN A 7 5.72 27.38 -3.05
C GLN A 7 4.98 26.47 -4.05
N ARG A 8 5.32 26.54 -5.34
CA ARG A 8 4.78 25.63 -6.36
C ARG A 8 5.37 24.21 -6.25
N VAL A 9 6.61 24.06 -5.77
CA VAL A 9 7.22 22.76 -5.44
C VAL A 9 6.58 22.10 -4.22
N GLN A 10 6.13 22.89 -3.23
CA GLN A 10 5.34 22.38 -2.09
C GLN A 10 3.86 22.09 -2.43
N GLN A 11 3.24 22.81 -3.36
CA GLN A 11 1.90 22.46 -3.84
C GLN A 11 1.90 21.24 -4.79
N ILE A 12 3.04 20.96 -5.45
CA ILE A 12 3.32 19.74 -6.23
C ILE A 12 3.86 18.61 -5.33
N ALA A 13 4.03 18.84 -4.02
CA ALA A 13 4.29 17.80 -3.02
C ALA A 13 3.05 16.90 -2.86
N ALA A 14 2.85 16.06 -3.86
CA ALA A 14 1.99 14.90 -3.97
C ALA A 14 0.72 14.91 -3.12
N THR A 15 -0.43 15.01 -3.79
CA THR A 15 -1.71 14.58 -3.24
C THR A 15 -1.53 13.28 -2.43
N PRO A 16 -2.14 13.13 -1.24
CA PRO A 16 -2.01 11.94 -0.41
C PRO A 16 -2.12 10.63 -1.21
N ARG A 17 -3.04 10.58 -2.18
CA ARG A 17 -3.24 9.48 -3.12
C ARG A 17 -2.04 9.15 -4.03
N ARG A 18 -1.29 10.15 -4.50
CA ARG A 18 -0.09 9.92 -5.31
C ARG A 18 1.03 9.32 -4.47
N ASN A 19 1.13 9.70 -3.19
CA ASN A 19 2.08 9.10 -2.26
C ASN A 19 1.70 7.66 -1.94
N GLU A 20 0.42 7.39 -1.66
CA GLU A 20 -0.11 6.03 -1.46
C GLU A 20 0.19 5.13 -2.66
N TYR A 21 -0.06 5.61 -3.88
CA TYR A 21 0.22 4.89 -5.12
C TYR A 21 1.72 4.54 -5.26
N ARG A 22 2.60 5.53 -5.06
CA ARG A 22 4.06 5.32 -5.16
C ARG A 22 4.56 4.34 -4.12
N LEU A 23 4.11 4.48 -2.87
CA LEU A 23 4.50 3.60 -1.77
C LEU A 23 4.07 2.15 -2.06
N MET A 24 2.81 1.93 -2.43
CA MET A 24 2.31 0.59 -2.73
C MET A 24 2.99 -0.03 -3.95
N SER A 25 3.24 0.77 -5.00
CA SER A 25 3.96 0.29 -6.19
C SER A 25 5.38 -0.16 -5.85
N GLN A 26 6.10 0.62 -5.03
CA GLN A 26 7.44 0.26 -4.58
C GLN A 26 7.44 -1.04 -3.77
N ILE A 27 6.60 -1.14 -2.73
CA ILE A 27 6.52 -2.33 -1.86
C ILE A 27 6.15 -3.56 -2.68
N THR A 28 5.19 -3.43 -3.60
CA THR A 28 4.76 -4.53 -4.47
C THR A 28 5.88 -4.98 -5.41
N GLY A 29 6.67 -4.05 -5.94
CA GLY A 29 7.87 -4.37 -6.73
C GLY A 29 8.90 -5.15 -5.91
N GLU A 30 9.14 -4.76 -4.67
CA GLU A 30 10.05 -5.47 -3.76
C GLU A 30 9.55 -6.88 -3.42
N MET A 31 8.24 -7.06 -3.24
CA MET A 31 7.63 -8.38 -3.02
C MET A 31 7.73 -9.28 -4.24
N ILE A 32 7.51 -8.74 -5.45
CA ILE A 32 7.68 -9.47 -6.71
C ILE A 32 9.15 -9.88 -6.88
N ALA A 33 10.09 -8.98 -6.68
CA ALA A 33 11.52 -9.29 -6.77
C ALA A 33 11.94 -10.38 -5.77
N ALA A 34 11.43 -10.33 -4.54
CA ALA A 34 11.67 -11.35 -3.52
C ALA A 34 11.12 -12.73 -3.95
N ARG A 35 9.91 -12.77 -4.51
CA ARG A 35 9.32 -13.98 -5.07
C ARG A 35 10.14 -14.53 -6.24
N ASP A 36 10.52 -13.68 -7.18
CA ASP A 36 11.22 -14.08 -8.41
C ASP A 36 12.66 -14.54 -8.10
N ALA A 37 13.27 -14.03 -7.02
CA ALA A 37 14.51 -14.54 -6.45
C ALA A 37 14.35 -15.87 -5.68
N GLY A 38 13.13 -16.41 -5.59
CA GLY A 38 12.84 -17.69 -4.93
C GLY A 38 12.94 -17.62 -3.40
N LEU A 39 12.87 -16.43 -2.80
CA LEU A 39 12.95 -16.28 -1.35
C LEU A 39 11.75 -16.94 -0.66
N ARG A 40 11.98 -17.52 0.52
CA ARG A 40 10.97 -18.24 1.31
C ARG A 40 11.15 -17.99 2.80
N GLY A 41 10.06 -18.20 3.54
CA GLY A 41 10.04 -18.12 5.00
C GLY A 41 10.60 -16.80 5.52
N ALA A 42 11.56 -16.88 6.45
CA ALA A 42 12.19 -15.71 7.05
C ALA A 42 12.88 -14.78 6.03
N ALA A 43 13.31 -15.27 4.86
CA ALA A 43 13.93 -14.42 3.84
C ALA A 43 12.93 -13.43 3.19
N LEU A 44 11.62 -13.71 3.27
CA LEU A 44 10.57 -12.78 2.83
C LEU A 44 10.24 -11.72 3.89
N ALA A 45 10.72 -11.86 5.13
CA ALA A 45 10.35 -10.98 6.23
C ALA A 45 10.57 -9.48 5.96
N PRO A 46 11.66 -9.03 5.31
CA PRO A 46 11.87 -7.60 5.06
C PRO A 46 10.79 -6.97 4.17
N SER A 47 10.45 -7.60 3.04
CA SER A 47 9.44 -7.08 2.10
C SER A 47 8.02 -7.20 2.68
N LEU A 48 7.74 -8.30 3.37
CA LEU A 48 6.47 -8.54 4.05
C LEU A 48 6.24 -7.60 5.23
N HIS A 49 7.29 -7.22 5.97
CA HIS A 49 7.19 -6.27 7.07
C HIS A 49 6.79 -4.88 6.55
N ARG A 50 7.43 -4.41 5.47
CA ARG A 50 7.06 -3.13 4.84
C ARG A 50 5.62 -3.13 4.34
N ASN A 51 5.17 -4.24 3.77
CA ASN A 51 3.78 -4.42 3.37
C ASN A 51 2.81 -4.30 4.55
N ARG A 52 3.09 -4.99 5.66
CA ARG A 52 2.28 -4.87 6.88
C ARG A 52 2.22 -3.44 7.40
N GLN A 53 3.35 -2.74 7.46
CA GLN A 53 3.40 -1.35 7.90
C GLN A 53 2.51 -0.44 7.05
N ALA A 54 2.57 -0.55 5.73
CA ALA A 54 1.72 0.24 4.83
C ALA A 54 0.22 -0.03 5.08
N TRP A 55 -0.16 -1.30 5.18
CA TRP A 55 -1.55 -1.69 5.47
C TRP A 55 -2.03 -1.26 6.85
N THR A 56 -1.18 -1.29 7.87
CA THR A 56 -1.49 -0.75 9.20
C THR A 56 -1.75 0.76 9.10
N THR A 57 -0.88 1.51 8.42
CA THR A 57 -1.08 2.95 8.23
C THR A 57 -2.39 3.26 7.51
N PHE A 58 -2.70 2.57 6.41
CA PHE A 58 -3.96 2.77 5.69
C PHE A 58 -5.19 2.45 6.55
N SER A 59 -5.13 1.35 7.32
CA SER A 59 -6.21 0.96 8.22
C SER A 59 -6.43 2.01 9.32
N THR A 60 -5.35 2.52 9.92
CA THR A 60 -5.43 3.59 10.93
C THR A 60 -6.00 4.88 10.35
N MET A 61 -5.56 5.29 9.16
CA MET A 61 -6.09 6.49 8.49
C MET A 61 -7.58 6.32 8.16
N CYS A 62 -8.00 5.12 7.74
CA CYS A 62 -9.41 4.81 7.52
C CYS A 62 -10.21 4.80 8.82
N ALA A 63 -9.63 4.36 9.94
CA ALA A 63 -10.32 4.35 11.24
C ALA A 63 -10.43 5.75 11.89
N THR A 64 -9.63 6.72 11.47
CA THR A 64 -9.59 8.06 12.05
C THR A 64 -10.85 8.87 11.70
N GLU A 65 -11.38 9.62 12.68
CA GLU A 65 -12.48 10.56 12.47
C GLU A 65 -12.08 11.68 11.48
N GLY A 66 -12.97 12.02 10.56
CA GLY A 66 -12.70 13.02 9.51
C GLY A 66 -12.08 12.45 8.23
N ASN A 67 -11.89 11.13 8.11
CA ASN A 67 -11.61 10.50 6.82
C ASN A 67 -12.78 10.74 5.85
N GLN A 68 -12.48 11.18 4.63
CA GLN A 68 -13.48 11.60 3.64
C GLN A 68 -13.95 10.46 2.72
N LEU A 69 -13.48 9.23 2.94
CA LEU A 69 -13.94 8.08 2.18
C LEU A 69 -15.31 7.58 2.66
N PRO A 70 -16.13 7.00 1.78
CA PRO A 70 -17.35 6.30 2.18
C PRO A 70 -17.07 5.23 3.23
N ASP A 71 -17.97 5.08 4.21
CA ASP A 71 -17.81 4.13 5.32
C ASP A 71 -17.59 2.69 4.85
N ASP A 72 -18.29 2.27 3.80
CA ASP A 72 -18.12 0.94 3.20
C ASP A 72 -16.71 0.74 2.65
N LEU A 73 -16.12 1.77 2.04
CA LEU A 73 -14.77 1.69 1.50
C LEU A 73 -13.73 1.66 2.63
N ARG A 74 -13.92 2.48 3.67
CA ARG A 74 -13.08 2.47 4.88
C ARG A 74 -13.11 1.09 5.54
N ALA A 75 -14.29 0.51 5.74
CA ALA A 75 -14.47 -0.81 6.34
C ALA A 75 -13.80 -1.92 5.52
N ARG A 76 -13.89 -1.86 4.19
CA ARG A 76 -13.19 -2.80 3.29
C ARG A 76 -11.67 -2.68 3.40
N ILE A 77 -11.11 -1.47 3.40
CA ILE A 77 -9.66 -1.25 3.54
C ILE A 77 -9.15 -1.79 4.88
N ILE A 78 -9.86 -1.50 5.98
CA ILE A 78 -9.53 -2.02 7.31
C ILE A 78 -9.59 -3.56 7.33
N SER A 79 -10.62 -4.16 6.72
CA SER A 79 -10.77 -5.61 6.63
C SER A 79 -9.62 -6.27 5.86
N ILE A 80 -9.17 -5.66 4.77
CA ILE A 80 -8.02 -6.14 4.01
C ILE A 80 -6.74 -6.00 4.85
N GLY A 81 -6.55 -4.89 5.56
CA GLY A 81 -5.40 -4.72 6.45
C GLY A 81 -5.30 -5.81 7.52
N MET A 82 -6.43 -6.18 8.13
CA MET A 82 -6.49 -7.31 9.07
C MET A 82 -6.17 -8.65 8.41
N TRP A 83 -6.65 -8.88 7.19
CA TRP A 83 -6.32 -10.09 6.44
C TRP A 83 -4.83 -10.15 6.08
N VAL A 84 -4.24 -9.05 5.62
CA VAL A 84 -2.80 -8.96 5.29
C VAL A 84 -1.94 -9.30 6.50
N GLU A 85 -2.28 -8.75 7.67
CA GLU A 85 -1.59 -9.03 8.93
C GLU A 85 -1.55 -10.54 9.25
N LYS A 86 -2.71 -11.19 9.20
CA LYS A 86 -2.85 -12.63 9.45
C LYS A 86 -2.15 -13.46 8.39
N TYR A 87 -2.40 -13.17 7.12
CA TYR A 87 -1.92 -13.95 5.98
C TYR A 87 -0.39 -13.84 5.84
N THR A 88 0.20 -12.67 6.11
CA THR A 88 1.65 -12.49 6.11
C THR A 88 2.35 -13.47 7.08
N SER A 89 1.75 -13.72 8.24
CA SER A 89 2.30 -14.68 9.21
C SER A 89 2.28 -16.13 8.66
N GLN A 90 1.29 -16.46 7.83
CA GLN A 90 1.19 -17.76 7.17
C GLN A 90 2.24 -17.91 6.07
N VAL A 91 2.50 -16.85 5.30
CA VAL A 91 3.56 -16.82 4.29
C VAL A 91 4.95 -16.98 4.92
N ILE A 92 5.23 -16.27 6.02
CA ILE A 92 6.52 -16.38 6.75
C ILE A 92 6.73 -17.80 7.31
N THR A 93 5.66 -18.47 7.73
CA THR A 93 5.73 -19.86 8.23
C THR A 93 5.72 -20.90 7.11
N GLY A 94 5.67 -20.47 5.84
CA GLY A 94 5.70 -21.35 4.67
C GLY A 94 4.39 -22.12 4.43
N ARG A 95 3.28 -21.70 5.06
CA ARG A 95 1.96 -22.31 4.90
C ARG A 95 1.21 -21.81 3.67
N ASP A 96 1.54 -20.60 3.24
CA ASP A 96 0.92 -19.89 2.14
C ASP A 96 1.98 -19.19 1.27
N THR A 97 1.55 -18.58 0.16
CA THR A 97 2.46 -17.96 -0.82
C THR A 97 2.37 -16.44 -0.78
N ILE A 98 3.45 -15.76 -1.18
CA ILE A 98 3.46 -14.29 -1.28
C ILE A 98 2.55 -13.75 -2.40
N ASP A 99 2.13 -14.60 -3.33
CA ASP A 99 1.39 -14.21 -4.53
C ASP A 99 0.03 -13.57 -4.23
N ASP A 100 -0.73 -14.10 -3.26
CA ASP A 100 -2.04 -13.54 -2.91
C ASP A 100 -1.93 -12.11 -2.34
N LEU A 101 -0.86 -11.83 -1.58
CA LEU A 101 -0.58 -10.48 -1.09
C LEU A 101 -0.24 -9.53 -2.25
N ILE A 102 0.51 -10.02 -3.26
CA ILE A 102 0.85 -9.25 -4.46
C ILE A 102 -0.42 -8.93 -5.26
N VAL A 103 -1.34 -9.89 -5.41
CA VAL A 103 -2.62 -9.69 -6.10
C VAL A 103 -3.44 -8.59 -5.42
N VAL A 104 -3.59 -8.66 -4.10
CA VAL A 104 -4.32 -7.63 -3.33
C VAL A 104 -3.68 -6.26 -3.48
N ASN A 105 -2.35 -6.17 -3.41
CA ASN A 105 -1.67 -4.89 -3.58
C ASN A 105 -1.86 -4.30 -4.99
N ARG A 106 -1.85 -5.14 -6.04
CA ARG A 106 -2.12 -4.69 -7.42
C ARG A 106 -3.52 -4.10 -7.57
N ALA A 107 -4.54 -4.75 -7.00
CA ALA A 107 -5.90 -4.22 -7.03
C ALA A 107 -6.02 -2.83 -6.38
N ILE A 108 -5.29 -2.60 -5.26
CA ILE A 108 -5.22 -1.27 -4.62
C ILE A 108 -4.47 -0.26 -5.50
N ILE A 109 -3.34 -0.65 -6.08
CA ILE A 109 -2.57 0.23 -6.98
C ILE A 109 -3.43 0.65 -8.18
N GLU A 110 -4.20 -0.26 -8.76
CA GLU A 110 -5.14 0.02 -9.85
C GLU A 110 -6.23 1.01 -9.42
N GLY A 111 -6.84 0.79 -8.25
CA GLY A 111 -7.81 1.73 -7.68
C GLY A 111 -7.23 3.14 -7.48
N LEU A 112 -6.02 3.22 -6.91
CA LEU A 112 -5.30 4.48 -6.71
C LEU A 112 -4.90 5.15 -8.03
N ALA A 113 -4.55 4.37 -9.06
CA ALA A 113 -4.23 4.91 -10.38
C ALA A 113 -5.45 5.55 -11.04
N ASN A 114 -6.61 4.89 -10.93
CA ASN A 114 -7.87 5.41 -11.47
C ASN A 114 -8.26 6.72 -10.78
N GLU A 115 -8.21 6.79 -9.44
CA GLU A 115 -8.47 8.04 -8.69
C GLU A 115 -7.48 9.17 -9.01
N ASN A 116 -6.22 8.85 -9.30
CA ASN A 116 -5.22 9.84 -9.73
C ASN A 116 -5.41 10.29 -11.19
N GLY A 117 -6.11 9.49 -12.01
CA GLY A 117 -6.36 9.74 -13.43
C GLY A 117 -7.69 10.43 -13.72
N THR A 118 -8.67 10.39 -12.81
CA THR A 118 -9.94 11.14 -12.93
C THR A 118 -9.79 12.59 -12.47
N GLY A 119 -9.14 13.36 -13.33
CA GLY A 119 -9.35 14.79 -13.50
C GLY A 119 -9.62 15.07 -14.96
N ASN A 120 -10.78 14.64 -15.46
CA ASN A 120 -11.34 15.09 -16.74
C ASN A 120 -12.84 15.29 -16.58
#